data_AF-A0A924MBH5-F1
#
_entry.id   AF-A0A924MBH5-F1
#
_cell.length_a   1.000
_cell.length_b   1.000
_cell.length_c   1.000
_cell.angle_alpha   90.00
_cell.angle_beta   90.00
_cell.angle_gamma   90.00
#
_symmetry.space_group_name_H-M   'P 1'
#
loop_
_entity.id
_entity.type
_entity.pdbx_description
1 polymer ?
#
loop_
_entity_poly.entity_id
_entity_poly.type
_entity_poly.pdbx_seq_one_letter_code
_entity_poly.pdbx_strand_id
1 'polypeptide(L)'
;GSLIEAVNILGSLFYGVILGIFLVAFYLKKVQSNAVFYAAIIGELIVIALFILDKYDIIGLGFLWLNVAGALVVVALSLLLQMFVSNTKIISMKVV
;
A
#
# COMPACT_ATOMS: atom_id res chain seq x y z
N GLY A 1 -13.29 -15.92 -19.22
CA GLY A 1 -13.08 -15.88 -17.77
C GLY A 1 -14.40 -16.11 -17.06
N SER A 2 -14.36 -16.84 -15.97
CA SER A 2 -15.55 -17.05 -15.13
C SER A 2 -15.87 -15.79 -14.30
N LEU A 3 -17.11 -15.66 -13.80
CA LEU A 3 -17.48 -14.55 -12.92
C LEU A 3 -16.64 -14.54 -11.63
N ILE A 4 -16.35 -15.72 -11.09
CA ILE A 4 -15.51 -15.86 -9.88
C ILE A 4 -14.08 -15.38 -10.12
N GLU A 5 -13.52 -15.62 -11.30
CA GLU A 5 -12.20 -15.15 -11.69
C GLU A 5 -12.16 -13.63 -11.85
N ALA A 6 -13.17 -13.03 -12.47
CA ALA A 6 -13.28 -11.57 -12.58
C ALA A 6 -13.35 -10.90 -11.20
N VAL A 7 -14.10 -11.48 -10.26
CA VAL A 7 -14.18 -11.02 -8.87
C VAL A 7 -12.83 -11.16 -8.16
N ASN A 8 -12.09 -12.25 -8.41
CA ASN A 8 -10.80 -12.49 -7.76
C ASN A 8 -9.70 -11.55 -8.28
N ILE A 9 -9.74 -11.22 -9.58
CA ILE A 9 -8.86 -10.21 -10.17
C ILE A 9 -9.17 -8.83 -9.57
N LEU A 10 -10.45 -8.45 -9.53
CA LEU A 10 -10.87 -7.16 -8.97
C LEU A 10 -10.53 -7.06 -7.49
N GLY A 11 -10.78 -8.13 -6.73
CA GLY A 11 -10.40 -8.22 -5.31
C GLY A 11 -8.90 -8.07 -5.14
N SER A 12 -8.09 -8.74 -5.96
CA SER A 12 -6.63 -8.68 -5.86
C SER A 12 -6.04 -7.31 -6.19
N LEU A 13 -6.75 -6.52 -6.99
CA LEU A 13 -6.36 -5.17 -7.37
C LEU A 13 -6.47 -4.19 -6.18
N PHE A 14 -7.50 -4.33 -5.34
CA PHE A 14 -7.74 -3.41 -4.21
C PHE A 14 -7.30 -3.97 -2.85
N TYR A 15 -7.43 -5.28 -2.62
CA TYR A 15 -7.21 -5.86 -1.29
C TYR A 15 -5.76 -5.77 -0.84
N GLY A 16 -4.78 -5.84 -1.75
CA GLY A 16 -3.37 -5.70 -1.39
C GLY A 16 -3.09 -4.37 -0.68
N VAL A 17 -3.55 -3.27 -1.26
CA VAL A 17 -3.36 -1.93 -0.69
C VAL A 17 -4.11 -1.78 0.63
N ILE A 18 -5.37 -2.23 0.69
CA ILE A 18 -6.18 -2.20 1.92
C ILE A 18 -5.50 -2.99 3.04
N LEU A 19 -5.00 -4.20 2.75
CA LEU A 19 -4.27 -5.02 3.70
C LEU A 19 -3.00 -4.30 4.19
N GLY A 20 -2.24 -3.68 3.29
CA GLY A 20 -1.08 -2.87 3.65
C GLY A 20 -1.40 -1.73 4.61
N ILE A 21 -2.49 -1.00 4.38
CA ILE A 21 -2.96 0.07 5.29
C ILE A 21 -3.24 -0.49 6.68
N PHE A 22 -3.98 -1.61 6.77
CA PHE A 22 -4.27 -2.25 8.05
C PHE A 22 -3.01 -2.75 8.76
N LEU A 23 -2.04 -3.31 8.02
CA LEU A 23 -0.77 -3.75 8.59
C LEU A 23 -0.02 -2.57 9.22
N VAL A 24 0.07 -1.44 8.52
CA VAL A 24 0.74 -0.25 9.06
C VAL A 24 -0.01 0.28 10.28
N ALA A 25 -1.34 0.36 10.22
CA ALA A 25 -2.17 0.87 11.31
C ALA A 25 -2.06 0.02 12.60
N PHE A 26 -2.05 -1.31 12.48
CA PHE A 26 -2.01 -2.20 13.65
C PHE A 26 -0.60 -2.46 14.18
N TYR A 27 0.37 -2.69 13.29
CA TYR A 27 1.72 -3.12 13.68
C TYR A 27 2.73 -1.96 13.76
N LEU A 28 2.54 -0.88 13.01
CA LEU A 28 3.50 0.23 12.91
C LEU A 28 2.92 1.53 13.52
N LYS A 29 2.55 1.49 14.80
CA LYS A 29 1.92 2.60 15.55
C LYS A 29 2.68 3.94 15.55
N LYS A 30 3.96 3.94 15.13
CA LYS A 30 4.80 5.15 15.04
C LYS A 30 4.64 5.90 13.71
N VAL A 31 4.06 5.25 12.69
CA VAL A 31 3.84 5.86 11.38
C VAL A 31 2.63 6.79 11.46
N GLN A 32 2.78 8.01 10.97
CA GLN A 32 1.72 9.01 10.96
C GLN A 32 0.72 8.72 9.85
N SER A 33 -0.56 9.00 10.11
CA SER A 33 -1.66 8.77 9.16
C SER A 33 -1.43 9.45 7.81
N ASN A 34 -0.79 10.62 7.77
CA ASN A 34 -0.45 11.31 6.52
C ASN A 34 0.51 10.48 5.65
N ALA A 35 1.53 9.86 6.26
CA ALA A 35 2.47 9.00 5.54
C ALA A 35 1.76 7.76 4.97
N VAL A 36 0.85 7.14 5.75
CA VAL A 36 0.03 6.00 5.30
C VAL A 36 -0.91 6.39 4.17
N PHE A 37 -1.52 7.57 4.25
CA PHE A 37 -2.45 8.07 3.23
C PHE A 37 -1.75 8.27 1.88
N TYR A 38 -0.60 8.94 1.86
CA TYR A 38 0.18 9.11 0.63
C TYR A 38 0.73 7.77 0.12
N ALA A 39 1.18 6.87 1.02
CA ALA A 39 1.62 5.54 0.65
C ALA A 39 0.49 4.70 0.03
N ALA A 40 -0.75 4.83 0.50
CA ALA A 40 -1.90 4.13 -0.06
C ALA A 40 -2.22 4.60 -1.48
N ILE A 41 -2.22 5.91 -1.73
CA ILE A 41 -2.46 6.47 -3.08
C ILE A 41 -1.38 6.01 -4.06
N ILE A 42 -0.11 6.16 -3.68
CA ILE A 42 1.01 5.74 -4.53
C ILE A 42 1.02 4.22 -4.72
N GLY A 43 0.71 3.47 -3.65
CA GLY A 43 0.62 2.02 -3.69
C GLY A 43 -0.45 1.51 -4.65
N GLU A 44 -1.64 2.10 -4.64
CA GLU A 44 -2.71 1.78 -5.59
C GLU A 44 -2.29 2.04 -7.03
N LEU A 45 -1.64 3.19 -7.30
CA LEU A 45 -1.12 3.49 -8.63
C LEU A 45 -0.08 2.47 -9.10
N ILE A 46 0.79 2.01 -8.20
CA ILE A 46 1.79 0.97 -8.51
C ILE A 46 1.11 -0.38 -8.78
N VAL A 47 0.12 -0.77 -7.98
CA VAL A 47 -0.63 -2.03 -8.19
C VAL A 47 -1.38 -2.01 -9.53
N ILE A 48 -2.02 -0.89 -9.87
CA ILE A 48 -2.66 -0.70 -11.18
C ILE A 48 -1.62 -0.83 -12.30
N ALA A 49 -0.43 -0.21 -12.15
CA ALA A 49 0.64 -0.35 -13.13
C ALA A 49 1.11 -1.80 -13.27
N LEU A 50 1.31 -2.53 -12.18
CA LEU A 50 1.69 -3.96 -12.19
C LEU A 50 0.63 -4.81 -12.90
N PHE A 51 -0.66 -4.56 -12.62
CA PHE A 51 -1.77 -5.24 -13.30
C PHE A 51 -1.76 -4.98 -14.81
N ILE A 52 -1.49 -3.74 -15.23
CA ILE A 52 -1.41 -3.39 -16.65
C ILE A 52 -0.21 -4.09 -17.30
N LEU A 53 0.96 -4.08 -16.69
CA LEU A 53 2.15 -4.74 -17.23
C LEU A 53 1.97 -6.26 -17.32
N ASP A 54 1.32 -6.88 -16.33
CA ASP A 54 0.95 -8.30 -16.40
C ASP A 54 -0.04 -8.58 -17.53
N LYS A 55 -1.06 -7.73 -17.69
CA LYS A 55 -2.04 -7.85 -18.78
C LYS A 55 -1.41 -7.73 -20.18
N TYR A 56 -0.28 -7.03 -20.31
CA TYR A 56 0.51 -6.94 -21.54
C TYR A 56 1.57 -8.06 -21.66
N ASP A 57 1.53 -9.07 -20.79
CA ASP A 57 2.43 -10.23 -20.80
C ASP A 57 3.92 -9.87 -20.65
N ILE A 58 4.21 -8.76 -19.95
CA ILE A 58 5.58 -8.26 -19.75
C ILE A 58 6.26 -8.98 -18.57
N ILE A 59 5.50 -9.32 -17.52
CA ILE A 59 6.02 -9.83 -16.25
C ILE A 59 5.56 -11.25 -15.93
N GLY A 60 4.39 -11.68 -16.43
CA GLY A 60 3.79 -12.99 -16.12
C GLY A 60 3.45 -13.17 -14.63
N LEU A 61 2.98 -12.10 -13.98
CA LEU A 61 2.57 -12.07 -12.58
C LEU A 61 1.10 -12.47 -12.43
N GLY A 62 0.82 -13.69 -11.96
CA GLY A 62 -0.57 -14.09 -11.67
C GLY A 62 -1.29 -13.12 -10.72
N PHE A 63 -2.55 -12.79 -11.02
CA PHE A 63 -3.30 -11.71 -10.35
C PHE A 63 -3.32 -11.80 -8.81
N LEU A 64 -3.20 -12.99 -8.20
CA LEU A 64 -3.12 -13.13 -6.73
C LEU A 64 -1.90 -12.44 -6.13
N TRP A 65 -0.79 -12.36 -6.87
CA TRP A 65 0.45 -11.71 -6.41
C TRP A 65 0.30 -10.20 -6.22
N LEU A 66 -0.69 -9.58 -6.86
CA LEU A 66 -1.01 -8.16 -6.66
C LEU A 66 -1.37 -7.86 -5.20
N ASN A 67 -1.95 -8.84 -4.48
CA ASN A 67 -2.24 -8.68 -3.05
C ASN A 67 -0.95 -8.52 -2.22
N VAL A 68 -0.01 -9.43 -2.41
CA VAL A 68 1.27 -9.42 -1.69
C VAL A 68 2.07 -8.17 -2.08
N ALA A 69 2.14 -7.87 -3.38
CA ALA A 69 2.82 -6.69 -3.89
C ALA A 69 2.22 -5.39 -3.31
N GLY A 70 0.89 -5.24 -3.36
CA GLY A 70 0.20 -4.06 -2.82
C GLY A 70 0.44 -3.86 -1.33
N ALA A 71 0.36 -4.93 -0.54
CA ALA A 71 0.61 -4.84 0.90
C ALA A 71 2.05 -4.42 1.21
N LEU A 72 3.03 -5.04 0.55
CA LEU A 72 4.45 -4.72 0.73
C LEU A 72 4.79 -3.30 0.28
N VAL A 73 4.25 -2.86 -0.86
CA VAL A 73 4.45 -1.51 -1.39
C VAL A 73 3.93 -0.46 -0.41
N VAL A 74 2.71 -0.63 0.12
CA VAL A 74 2.14 0.32 1.09
C VAL A 74 2.97 0.36 2.38
N VAL A 75 3.37 -0.80 2.91
CA VAL A 75 4.21 -0.87 4.13
C VAL A 75 5.55 -0.16 3.90
N ALA A 76 6.23 -0.48 2.79
CA ALA A 76 7.53 0.11 2.46
C ALA A 76 7.43 1.62 2.24
N LEU A 77 6.47 2.09 1.44
CA LEU A 77 6.25 3.52 1.19
C LEU A 77 5.85 4.26 2.46
N SER A 78 5.05 3.65 3.32
CA SER A 78 4.68 4.27 4.61
C SER A 78 5.90 4.51 5.49
N LEU A 79 6.83 3.55 5.55
CA LEU A 79 8.08 3.69 6.30
C LEU A 79 9.01 4.73 5.67
N LEU A 80 9.13 4.76 4.33
CA LEU A 80 9.94 5.74 3.62
C LEU A 80 9.39 7.16 3.77
N LEU A 81 8.09 7.37 3.56
CA LEU A 81 7.44 8.66 3.68
C LEU A 81 7.43 9.16 5.13
N GLN A 82 7.35 8.27 6.11
CA GLN A 82 7.46 8.62 7.51
C GLN A 82 8.77 9.36 7.83
N MET A 83 9.88 9.03 7.14
CA MET A 83 11.16 9.71 7.33
C MET A 83 11.08 11.21 7.00
N PHE A 84 10.25 11.59 6.03
CA PHE A 84 10.06 12.99 5.63
C PHE A 84 9.00 13.72 6.46
N VAL A 85 8.01 12.99 6.99
CA VAL A 85 6.92 13.54 7.79
C VAL A 85 7.31 13.76 9.27
N SER A 86 8.33 13.07 9.78
CA SER A 86 8.67 13.01 11.21
C SER A 86 9.38 14.23 11.82
N ASN A 87 9.21 15.45 11.29
CA ASN A 87 9.91 16.65 11.79
C ASN A 87 9.07 17.56 12.72
N THR A 88 7.87 17.16 13.15
CA THR A 88 6.92 18.11 13.80
C THR A 88 6.47 17.79 15.24
N LYS A 89 7.03 16.82 15.96
CA LYS A 89 6.65 16.58 17.38
C LYS A 89 7.83 16.43 18.34
N ILE A 90 8.51 17.54 18.65
CA ILE A 90 9.34 17.63 19.88
C ILE A 90 9.05 18.90 20.70
N ILE A 91 8.43 19.95 20.15
CA ILE A 91 8.39 21.27 20.84
C ILE A 91 7.26 21.44 21.88
N SER A 92 6.18 20.64 21.84
CA SER A 92 5.00 20.88 22.71
C SER A 92 5.08 20.29 24.13
N MET A 93 6.20 19.67 24.53
CA MET A 93 6.28 18.94 25.82
C MET A 93 7.25 19.58 26.83
N LYS A 94 7.66 20.84 26.61
CA LYS A 94 8.58 21.59 27.49
C LYS A 94 7.93 22.70 28.33
N VAL A 95 6.60 22.81 28.33
CA VAL A 95 5.90 23.86 29.10
C VAL A 95 4.67 23.26 29.80
N VAL A 96 4.89 22.37 30.76
CA VAL A 96 4.04 22.17 31.95
C VAL A 96 4.94 21.79 33.10
#